data_AF-A0A0R3MI55-F1
#
_entry.id   AF-A0A0R3MI55-F1
#
_cell.length_a   1.000
_cell.length_b   1.000
_cell.length_c   1.000
_cell.angle_alpha   90.00
_cell.angle_beta   90.00
_cell.angle_gamma   90.00
#
_symmetry.space_group_name_H-M   'P 1'
#
loop_
_entity.id
_entity.type
_entity.pdbx_description
1 polymer ?
#
loop_
_entity_poly.entity_id
_entity_poly.type
_entity_poly.pdbx_seq_one_letter_code
_entity_poly.pdbx_strand_id
1 'polypeptide(L)'
;MTASPFDDIHLAWQGKTFTIPADRVMGAIKRIEDHLTLAELQRDAGRGTLRLGKMAAAYADVLRYAGAGAVTESDVYAGMFGEDAEKNVVGAVSMLLGMMIPHNVKLAVAKAQGGGPGEGNRRVRRAARRSSKRRSV
;
A
#
# COMPACT_ATOMS: atom_id res chain seq x y z
N MET A 1 -3.44 -28.57 0.57
CA MET A 1 -2.69 -27.47 -0.07
C MET A 1 -3.00 -26.21 0.71
N THR A 2 -2.07 -25.72 1.52
CA THR A 2 -2.19 -24.43 2.19
C THR A 2 -2.06 -23.34 1.13
N ALA A 3 -3.11 -22.55 0.91
CA ALA A 3 -3.06 -21.40 0.02
C ALA A 3 -1.99 -20.41 0.51
N SER A 4 -1.23 -19.80 -0.40
CA SER A 4 -0.30 -18.72 -0.05
C SER A 4 -1.08 -17.59 0.66
N PRO A 5 -0.55 -16.99 1.73
CA PRO A 5 -1.20 -15.86 2.39
C PRO A 5 -1.08 -14.55 1.60
N PHE A 6 -0.44 -14.59 0.42
CA PHE A 6 -0.23 -13.46 -0.47
C PHE A 6 -1.05 -13.65 -1.75
N ASP A 7 -1.42 -12.54 -2.38
CA ASP A 7 -1.98 -12.51 -3.73
C ASP A 7 -0.87 -12.19 -4.73
N ASP A 8 -1.14 -12.43 -6.02
CA ASP A 8 -0.28 -11.97 -7.10
C ASP A 8 -0.13 -10.44 -7.05
N ILE A 9 1.08 -9.96 -7.36
CA ILE A 9 1.37 -8.53 -7.38
C ILE A 9 1.68 -8.10 -8.80
N HIS A 10 0.97 -7.07 -9.27
CA HIS A 10 1.16 -6.47 -10.58
C HIS A 10 1.94 -5.16 -10.46
N LEU A 11 3.00 -5.03 -11.24
CA LEU A 11 3.89 -3.88 -11.29
C LEU A 11 3.79 -3.25 -12.68
N ALA A 12 3.53 -1.95 -12.74
CA ALA A 12 3.58 -1.21 -13.97
C ALA A 12 4.88 -0.40 -14.04
N TRP A 13 5.66 -0.58 -15.11
CA TRP A 13 6.87 0.19 -15.37
C TRP A 13 7.01 0.47 -16.87
N GLN A 14 7.15 1.74 -17.23
CA GLN A 14 7.29 2.21 -18.63
C GLN A 14 6.27 1.58 -19.60
N GLY A 15 4.99 1.57 -19.21
CA GLY A 15 3.91 1.01 -20.03
C GLY A 15 3.87 -0.52 -20.12
N LYS A 16 4.73 -1.22 -19.38
CA LYS A 16 4.74 -2.68 -19.28
C LYS A 16 4.26 -3.13 -17.91
N THR A 17 3.53 -4.23 -17.87
CA THR A 17 3.06 -4.86 -16.63
C THR A 17 3.87 -6.13 -16.36
N PHE A 18 4.36 -6.26 -15.13
CA PHE A 18 5.07 -7.42 -14.62
C PHE A 18 4.26 -8.03 -13.48
N THR A 19 4.27 -9.36 -13.38
CA THR A 19 3.53 -10.07 -12.33
C THR A 19 4.49 -10.88 -11.48
N ILE A 20 4.42 -10.69 -10.17
CA ILE A 20 5.05 -11.54 -9.17
C ILE A 20 3.96 -12.47 -8.64
N PRO A 21 4.05 -13.79 -8.87
CA PRO A 21 3.04 -14.71 -8.37
C PRO A 21 3.08 -14.81 -6.84
N ALA A 22 1.93 -15.15 -6.24
CA ALA A 22 1.69 -15.22 -4.81
C ALA A 22 2.73 -16.04 -4.02
N ASP A 23 3.28 -17.09 -4.61
CA ASP A 23 4.30 -17.97 -4.03
C ASP A 23 5.70 -17.34 -4.02
N ARG A 24 5.92 -16.30 -4.83
CA ARG A 24 7.19 -15.59 -4.97
C ARG A 24 7.25 -14.26 -4.23
N VAL A 25 6.15 -13.81 -3.64
CA VAL A 25 6.03 -12.51 -2.93
C VAL A 25 7.06 -12.36 -1.80
N MET A 26 7.28 -13.41 -1.00
CA MET A 26 8.30 -13.36 0.06
C MET A 26 9.72 -13.09 -0.49
N GLY A 27 10.04 -13.63 -1.67
CA GLY A 27 11.31 -13.35 -2.34
C GLY A 27 11.42 -11.88 -2.79
N ALA A 28 10.30 -11.26 -3.17
CA ALA A 28 10.26 -9.83 -3.47
C ALA A 28 10.46 -8.98 -2.21
N ILE A 29 9.78 -9.32 -1.11
CA ILE A 29 9.92 -8.61 0.18
C ILE A 29 11.38 -8.63 0.65
N LYS A 30 12.05 -9.78 0.61
CA LYS A 30 13.45 -9.90 1.01
C LYS A 30 14.36 -8.93 0.26
N ARG A 31 14.15 -8.79 -1.06
CA ARG A 31 14.92 -7.84 -1.89
C ARG A 31 14.66 -6.38 -1.52
N ILE A 32 13.42 -6.04 -1.12
CA ILE A 32 13.12 -4.70 -0.62
C ILE A 32 13.90 -4.46 0.68
N GLU A 33 13.88 -5.43 1.59
CA GLU A 33 14.55 -5.35 2.89
C GLU A 33 16.08 -5.23 2.80
N ASP A 34 16.69 -5.73 1.73
CA ASP A 34 18.12 -5.55 1.46
C ASP A 34 18.51 -4.06 1.30
N HIS A 35 17.56 -3.18 0.95
CA HIS A 35 17.80 -1.73 0.77
C HIS A 35 17.19 -0.89 1.89
N LEU A 36 15.99 -1.25 2.31
CA LEU A 36 15.16 -0.48 3.24
C LEU A 36 14.15 -1.35 3.96
N THR A 37 14.09 -1.17 5.28
CA THR A 37 13.15 -1.89 6.14
C THR A 37 11.76 -1.23 6.13
N LEU A 38 10.73 -1.98 6.54
CA LEU A 38 9.38 -1.44 6.71
C LEU A 38 9.34 -0.26 7.71
N ALA A 39 10.09 -0.36 8.80
CA ALA A 39 10.18 0.69 9.82
C ALA A 39 10.83 1.97 9.29
N GLU A 40 11.83 1.83 8.41
CA GLU A 40 12.45 2.95 7.72
C GLU A 40 11.47 3.63 6.75
N LEU A 41 10.74 2.86 5.94
CA LEU A 41 9.74 3.41 5.03
C LEU A 41 8.66 4.20 5.76
N GLN A 42 8.11 3.65 6.84
CA GLN A 42 7.08 4.32 7.64
C GLN A 42 7.59 5.61 8.27
N ARG A 43 8.82 5.58 8.81
CA ARG A 43 9.47 6.76 9.39
C ARG A 43 9.70 7.85 8.35
N ASP A 44 10.23 7.48 7.19
CA ASP A 44 10.57 8.42 6.11
C ASP A 44 9.31 9.04 5.50
N ALA A 45 8.26 8.24 5.30
CA ALA A 45 6.94 8.71 4.86
C ALA A 45 6.30 9.67 5.87
N GLY A 46 6.36 9.36 7.17
CA GLY A 46 5.80 10.21 8.22
C GLY A 46 6.53 11.55 8.40
N ARG A 47 7.81 11.63 8.03
CA ARG A 47 8.63 12.87 8.07
C ARG A 47 8.59 13.66 6.77
N GLY A 48 8.05 13.11 5.69
CA GLY A 48 8.14 13.70 4.35
C GLY A 48 9.56 13.69 3.77
N THR A 49 10.48 12.90 4.32
CA THR A 49 11.88 12.83 3.87
C THR A 49 12.14 11.45 3.27
N LEU A 50 11.78 11.28 2.00
CA LEU A 50 11.97 10.01 1.29
C LEU A 50 13.41 9.88 0.80
N ARG A 51 14.09 8.80 1.17
CA ARG A 51 15.41 8.45 0.60
C ARG A 51 15.22 7.86 -0.80
N LEU A 52 14.97 8.74 -1.78
CA LEU A 52 14.60 8.36 -3.15
C LEU A 52 15.60 7.39 -3.80
N GLY A 53 16.91 7.55 -3.55
CA GLY A 53 17.92 6.61 -4.07
C GLY A 53 17.73 5.17 -3.57
N LYS A 54 17.46 4.98 -2.28
CA LYS A 54 17.16 3.66 -1.72
C LYS A 54 15.86 3.09 -2.29
N MET A 55 14.84 3.94 -2.46
CA MET A 55 13.56 3.53 -3.04
C MET A 55 13.72 3.09 -4.48
N ALA A 56 14.52 3.83 -5.27
CA ALA A 56 14.82 3.48 -6.65
C ALA A 56 15.58 2.14 -6.73
N ALA A 57 16.54 1.90 -5.84
CA ALA A 57 17.27 0.64 -5.77
C ALA A 57 16.35 -0.54 -5.43
N ALA A 58 15.52 -0.41 -4.39
CA ALA A 58 14.56 -1.45 -4.01
C ALA A 58 13.55 -1.75 -5.13
N TYR A 59 13.00 -0.71 -5.75
CA TYR A 59 12.04 -0.85 -6.84
C TYR A 59 12.66 -1.49 -8.08
N ALA A 60 13.88 -1.10 -8.45
CA ALA A 60 14.64 -1.73 -9.52
C ALA A 60 14.88 -3.23 -9.24
N ASP A 61 15.25 -3.61 -8.02
CA ASP A 61 15.48 -5.01 -7.66
C ASP A 61 14.23 -5.88 -7.71
N VAL A 62 13.09 -5.31 -7.31
CA VAL A 62 11.77 -5.95 -7.42
C VAL A 62 11.35 -6.08 -8.88
N LEU A 63 11.55 -5.04 -9.71
CA LEU A 63 11.30 -5.11 -11.15
C LEU A 63 12.16 -6.21 -11.81
N ARG A 64 13.46 -6.25 -11.51
CA ARG A 64 14.36 -7.30 -11.99
C ARG A 64 13.89 -8.68 -11.55
N TYR A 65 13.44 -8.82 -10.30
CA TYR A 65 12.89 -10.08 -9.78
C TYR A 65 11.61 -10.51 -10.52
N ALA A 66 10.77 -9.55 -10.91
CA ALA A 66 9.56 -9.75 -11.68
C ALA A 66 9.81 -10.01 -13.17
N GLY A 67 11.06 -9.97 -13.63
CA GLY A 67 11.46 -10.25 -15.01
C GLY A 67 11.65 -9.02 -15.89
N ALA A 68 11.75 -7.81 -15.33
CA ALA A 68 11.93 -6.57 -16.10
C ALA A 68 13.32 -6.41 -16.77
N GLY A 69 14.18 -7.42 -16.73
CA GLY A 69 15.48 -7.39 -17.42
C GLY A 69 16.44 -6.34 -16.84
N ALA A 70 17.16 -5.62 -17.70
CA ALA A 70 18.27 -4.74 -17.33
C ALA A 70 17.85 -3.37 -16.74
N VAL A 71 16.73 -3.29 -16.02
CA VAL A 71 16.32 -2.05 -15.33
C VAL A 71 17.34 -1.74 -14.23
N THR A 72 17.94 -0.55 -14.29
CA THR A 72 18.86 -0.06 -13.26
C THR A 72 18.15 0.84 -12.26
N GLU A 73 18.76 1.03 -11.09
CA GLU A 73 18.28 2.01 -10.11
C GLU A 73 18.34 3.44 -10.64
N SER A 74 19.30 3.76 -11.51
CA SER A 74 19.39 5.06 -12.19
C SER A 74 18.20 5.29 -13.12
N ASP A 75 17.77 4.26 -13.86
CA ASP A 75 16.57 4.35 -14.72
C ASP A 75 15.31 4.60 -13.89
N VAL A 76 15.19 3.89 -12.77
CA VAL A 76 14.07 4.07 -11.84
C VAL A 76 14.09 5.45 -11.22
N TYR A 77 15.25 5.88 -10.73
CA TYR A 77 15.44 7.19 -10.12
C TYR A 77 15.10 8.30 -11.12
N ALA A 78 15.60 8.23 -12.35
CA ALA A 78 15.26 9.19 -13.40
C ALA A 78 13.75 9.19 -13.70
N GLY A 79 13.13 8.01 -13.77
CA GLY A 79 11.68 7.89 -13.99
C GLY A 79 10.82 8.48 -12.87
N MET A 80 11.33 8.56 -11.63
CA MET A 80 10.65 9.25 -10.53
C MET A 80 10.53 10.77 -10.75
N PHE A 81 11.34 11.37 -11.63
CA PHE A 81 11.31 12.81 -11.95
C PHE A 81 10.70 13.13 -13.32
N GLY A 82 10.12 12.13 -14.00
CA GLY A 82 9.41 12.34 -15.26
C GLY A 82 8.07 13.07 -15.08
N GLU A 83 7.25 13.08 -16.14
CA GLU A 83 5.85 13.54 -16.02
C GLU A 83 5.14 12.77 -14.89
N ASP A 84 4.36 13.49 -14.08
CA ASP A 84 3.70 12.95 -12.89
C ASP A 84 4.66 12.41 -11.79
N ALA A 85 5.85 12.98 -11.66
CA ALA A 85 6.87 12.66 -10.65
C ALA A 85 6.31 12.37 -9.24
N GLU A 86 5.46 13.24 -8.72
CA GLU A 86 4.84 13.08 -7.40
C GLU A 86 3.99 11.80 -7.31
N LYS A 87 3.19 11.51 -8.34
CA LYS A 87 2.37 10.29 -8.40
C LYS A 87 3.25 9.05 -8.54
N ASN A 88 4.35 9.13 -9.30
CA ASN A 88 5.28 8.02 -9.49
C ASN A 88 5.99 7.65 -8.18
N VAL A 89 6.43 8.65 -7.41
CA VAL A 89 7.04 8.44 -6.09
C VAL A 89 6.03 7.88 -5.09
N VAL A 90 4.84 8.48 -4.98
CA VAL A 90 3.79 8.00 -4.07
C VAL A 90 3.34 6.58 -4.43
N GLY A 91 3.23 6.29 -5.74
CA GLY A 91 2.89 4.96 -6.25
C GLY A 91 3.95 3.92 -5.92
N ALA A 92 5.23 4.23 -6.11
CA ALA A 92 6.34 3.35 -5.75
C ALA A 92 6.38 3.07 -4.24
N VAL A 93 6.22 4.11 -3.40
CA VAL A 93 6.17 3.96 -1.94
C VAL A 93 4.98 3.11 -1.50
N SER A 94 3.79 3.39 -2.03
CA SER A 94 2.57 2.65 -1.70
C SER A 94 2.65 1.20 -2.14
N MET A 95 3.29 0.93 -3.28
CA MET A 95 3.55 -0.41 -3.76
C MET A 95 4.50 -1.16 -2.82
N LEU A 96 5.67 -0.59 -2.50
CA LEU A 96 6.66 -1.22 -1.63
C LEU A 96 6.06 -1.51 -0.24
N LEU A 97 5.38 -0.53 0.36
CA LEU A 97 4.64 -0.72 1.61
C LEU A 97 3.57 -1.80 1.48
N GLY A 98 2.84 -1.80 0.37
CA GLY A 98 1.80 -2.78 0.07
C GLY A 98 2.34 -4.20 -0.03
N MET A 99 3.54 -4.41 -0.57
CA MET A 99 4.17 -5.74 -0.62
C MET A 99 4.53 -6.25 0.77
N MET A 100 4.97 -5.35 1.67
CA MET A 100 5.45 -5.72 3.00
C MET A 100 4.33 -5.98 4.03
N ILE A 101 3.07 -5.69 3.70
CA ILE A 101 1.93 -5.90 4.60
C ILE A 101 1.15 -7.16 4.16
N PRO A 102 1.14 -8.23 4.97
CA PRO A 102 0.36 -9.43 4.69
C PRO A 102 -1.14 -9.15 4.52
N HIS A 103 -1.81 -9.92 3.67
CA HIS A 103 -3.21 -9.66 3.30
C HIS A 103 -4.17 -9.72 4.51
N ASN A 104 -3.93 -10.62 5.46
CA ASN A 104 -4.70 -10.70 6.71
C ASN A 104 -4.61 -9.41 7.55
N VAL A 105 -3.49 -8.69 7.51
CA VAL A 105 -3.32 -7.39 8.18
C VAL A 105 -4.05 -6.29 7.42
N LYS A 106 -3.96 -6.27 6.07
CA LYS A 106 -4.72 -5.32 5.24
C LYS A 106 -6.22 -5.44 5.48
N LEU A 107 -6.75 -6.67 5.52
CA LEU A 107 -8.16 -6.94 5.79
C LEU A 107 -8.58 -6.53 7.20
N ALA A 108 -7.71 -6.71 8.21
CA ALA A 108 -7.98 -6.27 9.57
C ALA A 108 -8.04 -4.74 9.66
N VAL A 109 -7.13 -4.02 9.01
CA VAL A 109 -7.13 -2.55 8.93
C VAL A 109 -8.34 -2.03 8.17
N ALA A 110 -8.69 -2.64 7.03
CA ALA A 110 -9.88 -2.28 6.26
C ALA A 110 -11.17 -2.53 7.05
N LYS A 111 -11.25 -3.61 7.83
CA LYS A 111 -12.39 -3.86 8.74
C LYS A 111 -12.44 -2.88 9.92
N ALA A 112 -11.29 -2.44 10.43
CA ALA A 112 -11.20 -1.48 11.52
C ALA A 112 -11.54 -0.04 11.07
N GLN A 113 -11.17 0.34 9.84
CA GLN A 113 -11.52 1.64 9.25
C GLN A 113 -12.92 1.64 8.62
N GLY A 114 -13.39 0.48 8.16
CA GLY A 114 -14.76 0.22 7.74
C GLY A 114 -15.71 0.03 8.91
N GLY A 115 -15.70 0.97 9.87
CA GLY A 115 -16.78 1.11 10.85
C GLY A 115 -18.11 1.14 10.10
N GLY A 116 -18.87 0.06 10.21
CA GLY A 116 -20.03 -0.19 9.38
C GLY A 116 -21.06 0.95 9.43
N PRO A 117 -21.90 1.09 8.39
CA PRO A 117 -23.00 2.04 8.41
C PRO A 117 -24.04 1.56 9.43
N GLY A 118 -23.96 1.98 10.71
CA GLY A 118 -25.05 1.62 11.62
C GLY A 118 -24.98 1.94 13.11
N GLU A 119 -23.84 2.31 13.71
CA GLU A 119 -23.79 2.38 15.18
C GLU A 119 -23.82 3.81 15.75
N GLY A 120 -23.35 4.81 15.01
CA GLY A 120 -23.44 6.22 15.40
C GLY A 120 -24.86 6.80 15.36
N ASN A 121 -25.76 6.24 14.55
CA ASN A 121 -27.10 6.80 14.31
C ASN A 121 -28.20 6.22 15.22
N ARG A 122 -27.91 5.17 16.02
CA ARG A 122 -28.90 4.60 16.95
C ARG A 122 -29.14 5.46 18.20
N ARG A 123 -28.13 6.19 18.68
CA ARG A 123 -28.29 7.08 19.84
C ARG A 123 -29.12 8.32 19.52
N VAL A 124 -28.98 8.89 18.32
CA VAL A 124 -29.71 10.10 17.92
C VAL A 124 -31.20 9.80 17.66
N ARG A 125 -31.51 8.64 17.05
CA ARG A 125 -32.91 8.23 16.79
C ARG A 125 -33.72 7.91 18.05
N ARG A 126 -33.07 7.54 19.15
CA ARG A 126 -33.77 7.24 20.43
C ARG A 126 -34.19 8.51 21.18
N ALA A 127 -33.49 9.64 20.97
CA ALA A 127 -33.83 10.92 21.57
C ALA A 127 -35.05 11.58 20.91
N ALA A 128 -35.15 11.51 19.58
CA ALA A 128 -36.24 12.16 18.83
C ALA A 128 -37.64 11.57 19.10
N ARG A 129 -37.73 10.28 19.47
CA ARG A 129 -39.01 9.59 19.72
C ARG A 129 -39.67 9.92 21.08
N ARG A 130 -38.97 10.55 22.02
CA ARG A 130 -39.56 10.93 23.33
C ARG A 130 -40.17 12.32 23.34
N SER A 131 -39.89 13.16 22.33
CA SER A 131 -40.29 14.59 22.36
C SER A 131 -41.69 14.88 21.81
N SER A 132 -42.35 13.95 21.11
CA SER A 132 -43.62 14.23 20.41
C SER A 132 -44.89 13.92 21.22
N LYS A 133 -44.78 13.59 22.51
CA LYS A 133 -45.93 13.19 23.35
C LYS A 133 -46.33 14.19 24.44
N ARG A 134 -45.81 15.42 24.39
CA ARG A 134 -46.14 16.52 25.31
C ARG A 134 -46.42 17.82 24.55
N ARG A 135 -47.51 17.87 23.77
CA ARG A 135 -48.18 19.13 23.40
C ARG A 135 -49.56 18.83 22.83
N SER A 136 -50.49 18.59 23.73
CA SER A 136 -51.93 18.63 23.46
C SER A 136 -52.59 19.11 24.75
N VAL A 137 -52.65 20.42 24.90
CA VAL A 137 -53.61 21.16 25.74
C VAL A 137 -53.94 22.41 24.96
#